data_AF-A0AAW9THX4-F1
#
_entry.id   AF-A0AAW9THX4-F1
#
_cell.length_a   1.000
_cell.length_b   1.000
_cell.length_c   1.000
_cell.angle_alpha   90.00
_cell.angle_beta   90.00
_cell.angle_gamma   90.00
#
_symmetry.space_group_name_H-M   'P 1'
#
loop_
_entity.id
_entity.type
_entity.pdbx_description
1 polymer ?
#
loop_
_entity_poly.entity_id
_entity_poly.type
_entity_poly.pdbx_seq_one_letter_code
_entity_poly.pdbx_strand_id
1 'polypeptide(L)'
;MPLRPDPLPQDAAQLSRIILSLDAENADLKARVAFLEGQLFGPKSEKMTAIDPTQATLELGDLSDIPVAANDDVAPVAEGPRQERRSPSRNIGRLPKHLPRYEELIEPESKICPCCSFELHCIGTDVSEALDIVPAVVRVKRTIRPRYACRACESVIVQAPAPVRVMDGGMVTTAFAAHIAVSKFAWH
;
A
#
# COMPACT_ATOMS: atom_id res chain seq x y z
N MET A 1 -4.02 -41.41 25.36
CA MET A 1 -5.06 -42.17 24.63
C MET A 1 -4.37 -43.30 23.90
N PRO A 2 -4.80 -44.56 24.03
CA PRO A 2 -4.27 -45.63 23.20
C PRO A 2 -4.58 -45.29 21.74
N LEU A 3 -3.55 -45.29 20.88
CA LEU A 3 -3.65 -44.91 19.47
C LEU A 3 -4.49 -45.89 18.63
N ARG A 4 -4.91 -47.03 19.20
CA ARG A 4 -5.84 -47.98 18.60
C ARG A 4 -6.44 -48.92 19.66
N PRO A 5 -7.79 -49.09 19.73
CA PRO A 5 -8.43 -50.01 20.66
C PRO A 5 -8.63 -51.44 20.13
N ASP A 6 -8.43 -51.68 18.83
CA ASP A 6 -8.76 -52.97 18.20
C ASP A 6 -7.55 -53.93 18.08
N PRO A 7 -7.74 -55.24 18.30
CA PRO A 7 -6.70 -56.24 18.07
C PRO A 7 -6.33 -56.30 16.58
N LEU A 8 -5.03 -56.17 16.29
CA LEU A 8 -4.51 -56.25 14.92
C LEU A 8 -4.69 -57.67 14.36
N PRO A 9 -5.18 -57.83 13.11
CA PRO A 9 -5.23 -59.14 12.46
C PRO A 9 -3.82 -59.73 12.27
N GLN A 10 -3.66 -61.04 12.44
CA GLN A 10 -2.36 -61.73 12.32
C GLN A 10 -1.98 -62.09 10.86
N ASP A 11 -2.92 -61.94 9.93
CA ASP A 11 -2.69 -62.23 8.52
C ASP A 11 -1.90 -61.11 7.84
N ALA A 12 -0.72 -61.45 7.28
CA ALA A 12 0.17 -60.50 6.60
C ALA A 12 -0.53 -59.75 5.45
N ALA A 13 -1.43 -60.41 4.72
CA ALA A 13 -2.19 -59.79 3.64
C ALA A 13 -3.20 -58.74 4.16
N GLN A 14 -3.84 -58.99 5.30
CA GLN A 14 -4.79 -58.05 5.91
C GLN A 14 -4.06 -56.83 6.50
N LEU A 15 -2.90 -57.05 7.13
CA LEU A 15 -2.05 -55.96 7.63
C LEU A 15 -1.57 -55.04 6.51
N SER A 16 -1.13 -55.60 5.37
CA SER A 16 -0.68 -54.78 4.23
C SER A 16 -1.77 -53.85 3.68
N ARG A 17 -3.03 -54.32 3.64
CA ARG A 17 -4.18 -53.51 3.21
C ARG A 17 -4.47 -52.37 4.18
N ILE A 18 -4.40 -52.64 5.49
CA ILE A 18 -4.63 -51.63 6.52
C ILE A 18 -3.53 -50.57 6.51
N ILE A 19 -2.28 -50.95 6.25
CA ILE A 19 -1.17 -49.99 6.14
C ILE A 19 -1.41 -49.06 4.95
N LEU A 20 -1.75 -49.59 3.79
CA LEU A 20 -2.02 -48.78 2.60
C LEU A 20 -3.21 -47.83 2.80
N SER A 21 -4.28 -48.28 3.47
CA SER A 21 -5.43 -47.40 3.76
C SER A 21 -5.06 -46.29 4.75
N LEU A 22 -4.28 -46.61 5.78
CA LEU A 22 -3.80 -45.61 6.74
C LEU A 22 -2.80 -44.63 6.13
N ASP A 23 -1.96 -45.08 5.21
CA ASP A 23 -1.02 -44.20 4.50
C ASP A 23 -1.77 -43.21 3.60
N ALA A 24 -2.85 -43.67 2.94
CA ALA A 24 -3.75 -42.80 2.19
C ALA A 24 -4.45 -41.77 3.11
N GLU A 25 -5.01 -42.21 4.23
CA GLU A 25 -5.65 -41.32 5.21
C GLU A 25 -4.65 -40.31 5.80
N ASN A 26 -3.42 -40.73 6.09
CA ASN A 26 -2.37 -39.85 6.57
C ASN A 26 -1.94 -38.82 5.52
N ALA A 27 -1.89 -39.20 4.24
CA ALA A 27 -1.61 -38.28 3.15
C ALA A 27 -2.69 -37.20 3.04
N ASP A 28 -3.97 -37.61 3.10
CA ASP A 28 -5.12 -36.69 3.06
C ASP A 28 -5.13 -35.73 4.25
N LEU A 29 -4.90 -36.24 5.46
CA LEU A 29 -4.86 -35.43 6.68
C LEU A 29 -3.70 -34.43 6.65
N LYS A 30 -2.51 -34.85 6.21
CA LYS A 30 -1.35 -33.95 6.07
C LYS A 30 -1.61 -32.85 5.03
N ALA A 31 -2.27 -33.17 3.92
CA ALA A 31 -2.65 -32.18 2.92
C ALA A 31 -3.62 -31.13 3.49
N ARG A 32 -4.62 -31.57 4.27
CA ARG A 32 -5.57 -30.65 4.94
C ARG A 32 -4.90 -29.77 5.98
N VAL A 33 -3.98 -30.31 6.77
CA VAL A 33 -3.22 -29.52 7.75
C VAL A 33 -2.36 -28.48 7.06
N ALA A 34 -1.62 -28.86 6.02
CA ALA A 34 -0.79 -27.91 5.26
C ALA A 34 -1.64 -26.78 4.65
N PHE A 35 -2.84 -27.09 4.15
CA PHE A 35 -3.79 -26.09 3.65
C PHE A 35 -4.25 -25.10 4.73
N LEU A 36 -4.65 -25.60 5.91
CA LEU A 36 -5.09 -24.76 7.03
C LEU A 36 -3.94 -23.93 7.61
N GLU A 37 -2.74 -24.51 7.70
CA GLU A 37 -1.54 -23.80 8.13
C GLU A 37 -1.18 -22.67 7.16
N GLY A 38 -1.34 -22.89 5.84
CA GLY A 38 -1.22 -21.84 4.84
C GLY A 38 -2.22 -20.70 5.05
N GLN A 39 -3.49 -21.02 5.31
CA GLN A 39 -4.52 -19.99 5.56
C GLN A 39 -4.27 -19.16 6.83
N LEU A 40 -3.82 -19.80 7.92
CA LEU A 40 -3.62 -19.14 9.22
C LEU A 40 -2.25 -18.45 9.33
N PHE A 41 -1.22 -19.11 8.83
CA PHE A 41 0.18 -18.74 9.04
C PHE A 41 0.93 -18.34 7.76
N GLY A 42 0.27 -18.33 6.60
CA GLY A 42 0.86 -17.89 5.33
C GLY A 42 1.33 -16.42 5.32
N PRO A 43 1.96 -15.96 4.23
CA PRO A 43 2.30 -14.55 4.04
C PRO A 43 1.02 -13.68 4.12
N LYS A 44 1.15 -12.40 4.50
CA LYS A 44 -0.01 -11.50 4.69
C LYS A 44 -0.96 -11.40 3.47
N SER A 45 -0.47 -11.71 2.26
CA SER A 45 -1.24 -11.77 1.02
C SER A 45 -2.10 -13.04 0.87
N GLU A 46 -1.77 -14.10 1.60
CA GLU A 46 -2.45 -15.40 1.58
C GLU A 46 -3.23 -15.67 2.89
N LYS A 47 -2.95 -14.90 3.96
CA LYS A 47 -3.74 -14.96 5.19
C LYS A 47 -5.16 -14.46 4.92
N MET A 48 -6.11 -15.38 4.95
CA MET A 48 -7.53 -15.04 4.91
C MET A 48 -7.97 -14.70 6.33
N THR A 49 -7.83 -13.43 6.73
CA THR A 49 -8.10 -12.98 8.12
C THR A 49 -9.56 -13.10 8.53
N ALA A 50 -10.47 -13.22 7.58
CA ALA A 50 -11.86 -13.61 7.79
C ALA A 50 -12.39 -14.18 6.47
N ILE A 51 -13.03 -15.36 6.52
CA ILE A 51 -13.86 -15.84 5.42
C ILE A 51 -15.13 -14.99 5.49
N ASP A 52 -15.20 -13.93 4.69
CA ASP A 52 -16.44 -13.17 4.56
C ASP A 52 -17.45 -14.05 3.80
N PRO A 53 -18.57 -14.49 4.42
CA PRO A 53 -19.56 -15.32 3.73
C PRO A 53 -20.24 -14.60 2.56
N THR A 54 -20.03 -13.28 2.42
CA THR A 54 -20.51 -12.48 1.27
C THR A 54 -19.48 -12.35 0.15
N GLN A 55 -18.22 -12.74 0.37
CA GLN A 55 -17.25 -12.86 -0.71
C GLN A 55 -17.55 -14.14 -1.48
N ALA A 56 -18.08 -13.98 -2.69
CA ALA A 56 -18.24 -15.08 -3.63
C ALA A 56 -16.89 -15.78 -3.84
N THR A 57 -16.85 -17.10 -3.73
CA THR A 57 -15.73 -17.93 -4.15
C THR A 57 -15.46 -17.60 -5.62
N LEU A 58 -14.35 -16.93 -5.91
CA LEU A 58 -13.95 -16.67 -7.28
C LEU A 58 -13.55 -18.01 -7.89
N GLU A 59 -14.42 -18.58 -8.71
CA GLU A 59 -14.10 -19.70 -9.59
C GLU A 59 -13.16 -19.19 -10.69
N LEU A 60 -11.90 -18.98 -10.30
CA LEU A 60 -10.79 -18.80 -11.21
C LEU A 60 -10.60 -20.15 -11.90
N GLY A 61 -11.22 -20.33 -13.07
CA GLY A 61 -11.04 -21.52 -13.93
C GLY A 61 -9.56 -21.78 -14.25
N ASP A 62 -9.27 -22.85 -14.99
CA ASP A 62 -7.90 -23.31 -15.27
C ASP A 62 -6.93 -22.16 -15.61
N LEU A 63 -6.08 -21.82 -14.63
CA LEU A 63 -5.10 -20.74 -14.70
C LEU A 63 -3.86 -21.12 -15.53
N SER A 64 -4.00 -22.08 -16.44
CA SER A 64 -2.91 -22.53 -17.33
C SER A 64 -2.48 -21.45 -18.33
N ASP A 65 -3.37 -20.48 -18.61
CA ASP A 65 -3.15 -19.42 -19.59
C ASP A 65 -3.00 -18.03 -18.94
N ILE A 66 -2.42 -17.93 -17.74
CA ILE A 66 -1.97 -16.61 -17.25
C ILE A 66 -0.73 -16.23 -18.09
N PRO A 67 -0.80 -15.19 -18.95
CA PRO A 67 0.41 -14.70 -19.61
C PRO A 67 1.39 -14.26 -18.53
N VAL A 68 2.65 -14.71 -18.65
CA VAL A 68 3.74 -14.30 -17.77
C VAL A 68 3.69 -12.77 -17.65
N ALA A 69 3.61 -12.27 -16.42
CA ALA A 69 3.61 -10.85 -16.16
C ALA A 69 4.79 -10.21 -16.90
N ALA A 70 4.53 -9.22 -17.75
CA ALA A 70 5.52 -8.52 -18.57
C ALA A 70 6.50 -7.65 -17.75
N ASN A 71 6.68 -7.97 -16.46
CA ASN A 71 7.73 -7.37 -15.65
C ASN A 71 8.99 -8.19 -15.88
N ASP A 72 9.93 -7.61 -16.63
CA ASP A 72 11.27 -8.15 -16.92
C ASP A 72 12.17 -8.22 -15.66
N ASP A 73 11.75 -8.96 -14.64
CA ASP A 73 12.58 -9.28 -13.47
C ASP A 73 13.19 -10.69 -13.56
N VAL A 74 13.60 -11.11 -14.76
CA VAL A 74 14.51 -12.26 -14.91
C VAL A 74 15.94 -11.75 -14.70
N ALA A 75 16.33 -11.56 -13.45
CA ALA A 75 17.74 -11.54 -13.11
C ALA A 75 18.30 -12.97 -13.29
N PRO A 76 19.48 -13.14 -13.92
CA PRO A 76 20.10 -14.45 -14.02
C PRO A 76 20.42 -14.96 -12.60
N VAL A 77 20.08 -16.22 -12.33
CA VAL A 77 20.44 -16.93 -11.11
C VAL A 77 21.96 -17.15 -11.11
N ALA A 78 22.69 -16.13 -10.66
CA ALA A 78 24.07 -16.28 -10.24
C ALA A 78 24.07 -16.51 -8.73
N GLU A 79 24.63 -17.64 -8.31
CA GLU A 79 24.95 -17.95 -6.91
C GLU A 79 26.03 -16.96 -6.42
N GLY A 80 25.60 -15.76 -6.05
CA GLY A 80 26.38 -14.74 -5.38
C GLY A 80 25.75 -14.38 -4.03
N PRO A 81 26.50 -13.76 -3.11
CA PRO A 81 25.99 -13.41 -1.79
C PRO A 81 24.73 -12.55 -1.96
N ARG A 82 23.65 -13.00 -1.31
CA ARG A 82 22.29 -12.46 -1.35
C ARG A 82 22.33 -10.93 -1.36
N GLN A 83 22.18 -10.34 -2.55
CA GLN A 83 22.03 -8.89 -2.66
C GLN A 83 20.82 -8.51 -1.82
N GLU A 84 21.03 -7.60 -0.86
CA GLU A 84 19.93 -6.97 -0.14
C GLU A 84 18.93 -6.49 -1.17
N ARG A 85 17.69 -6.98 -1.06
CA ARG A 85 16.60 -6.54 -1.93
C ARG A 85 16.57 -5.02 -1.86
N ARG A 86 16.95 -4.35 -2.95
CA ARG A 86 16.80 -2.90 -3.06
C ARG A 86 15.34 -2.62 -2.75
N SER A 87 15.10 -1.81 -1.72
CA SER A 87 13.75 -1.37 -1.39
C SER A 87 13.13 -0.84 -2.69
N PRO A 88 11.88 -1.22 -3.00
CA PRO A 88 11.25 -0.71 -4.21
C PRO A 88 11.34 0.81 -4.12
N SER A 89 12.00 1.43 -5.11
CA SER A 89 12.06 2.89 -5.21
C SER A 89 10.66 3.38 -5.61
N ARG A 90 9.69 3.18 -4.74
CA ARG A 90 8.37 3.77 -4.87
C ARG A 90 8.65 5.26 -4.85
N ASN A 91 8.40 5.89 -5.99
CA ASN A 91 8.56 7.31 -6.16
C ASN A 91 7.40 8.01 -5.42
N ILE A 92 7.35 7.82 -4.09
CA ILE A 92 6.33 8.35 -3.20
C ILE A 92 6.63 9.84 -3.09
N GLY A 93 6.00 10.62 -3.96
CA GLY A 93 5.94 12.07 -3.86
C GLY A 93 7.12 12.87 -4.43
N ARG A 94 8.10 12.28 -5.13
CA ARG A 94 9.09 13.11 -5.86
C ARG A 94 8.63 13.36 -7.30
N LEU A 95 8.10 14.56 -7.52
CA LEU A 95 7.70 15.01 -8.84
C LEU A 95 8.94 15.23 -9.74
N PRO A 96 8.81 15.06 -11.06
CA PRO A 96 9.92 15.23 -11.99
C PRO A 96 10.63 16.58 -11.85
N LYS A 97 11.97 16.58 -11.92
CA LYS A 97 12.77 17.80 -11.73
C LYS A 97 12.63 18.79 -12.89
N HIS A 98 12.42 18.29 -14.11
CA HIS A 98 12.36 19.08 -15.34
C HIS A 98 11.06 19.88 -15.49
N LEU A 99 10.02 19.56 -14.73
CA LEU A 99 8.77 20.30 -14.79
C LEU A 99 8.92 21.69 -14.12
N PRO A 100 8.32 22.74 -14.70
CA PRO A 100 8.36 24.08 -14.12
C PRO A 100 7.67 24.08 -12.76
N ARG A 101 8.32 24.69 -11.76
CA ARG A 101 7.77 24.87 -10.41
C ARG A 101 7.19 26.27 -10.27
N TYR A 102 5.95 26.36 -9.82
CA TYR A 102 5.28 27.60 -9.45
C TYR A 102 5.10 27.60 -7.93
N GLU A 103 5.59 28.64 -7.26
CA GLU A 103 5.52 28.78 -5.81
C GLU A 103 4.31 29.64 -5.42
N GLU A 104 3.51 29.12 -4.50
CA GLU A 104 2.35 29.83 -3.94
C GLU A 104 2.53 29.92 -2.42
N LEU A 105 2.73 31.14 -1.92
CA LEU A 105 2.83 31.42 -0.49
C LEU A 105 1.42 31.66 0.09
N ILE A 106 1.04 30.88 1.10
CA ILE A 106 -0.22 31.07 1.81
C ILE A 106 0.11 31.57 3.22
N GLU A 107 -0.06 32.87 3.43
CA GLU A 107 0.12 33.52 4.73
C GLU A 107 -1.11 33.37 5.63
N PRO A 108 -0.94 33.31 6.97
CA PRO A 108 -2.07 33.35 7.89
C PRO A 108 -2.75 34.73 7.86
N GLU A 109 -4.05 34.76 8.19
CA GLU A 109 -4.87 35.99 8.18
C GLU A 109 -4.35 37.07 9.13
N SER A 110 -3.74 36.67 10.24
CA SER A 110 -3.12 37.59 11.20
C SER A 110 -1.72 37.13 11.58
N LYS A 111 -0.80 38.11 11.65
CA LYS A 111 0.59 37.95 12.13
C LYS A 111 0.77 38.45 13.56
N ILE A 112 -0.33 38.54 14.31
CA ILE A 112 -0.39 39.10 15.67
C ILE A 112 -0.80 37.98 16.63
N CYS A 113 -0.14 37.83 17.78
CA CYS A 113 -0.56 36.81 18.74
C CYS A 113 -1.96 37.11 19.26
N PRO A 114 -2.91 36.15 19.24
CA PRO A 114 -4.20 36.30 19.90
C PRO A 114 -4.10 36.43 21.43
N CYS A 115 -2.93 36.10 21.99
CA CYS A 115 -2.68 36.05 23.42
C CYS A 115 -2.13 37.36 24.03
N CYS A 116 -1.12 37.96 23.37
CA CYS A 116 -0.31 39.06 23.90
C CYS A 116 -0.15 40.19 22.89
N SER A 117 -0.80 40.10 21.73
CA SER A 117 -0.80 41.11 20.67
C SER A 117 0.58 41.50 20.10
N PHE A 118 1.64 40.74 20.42
CA PHE A 118 2.95 40.89 19.80
C PHE A 118 2.98 40.32 18.38
N GLU A 119 3.90 40.83 17.57
CA GLU A 119 4.16 40.34 16.22
C GLU A 119 4.71 38.91 16.27
N LEU A 120 4.20 38.05 15.39
CA LEU A 120 4.61 36.66 15.28
C LEU A 120 5.82 36.53 14.35
N HIS A 121 6.74 35.64 14.71
CA HIS A 121 7.94 35.37 13.90
C HIS A 121 7.82 34.03 13.18
N CYS A 122 8.32 33.97 11.95
CA CYS A 122 8.37 32.73 11.17
C CYS A 122 9.38 31.75 11.78
N ILE A 123 8.91 30.58 12.22
CA ILE A 123 9.73 29.51 12.82
C ILE A 123 10.11 28.45 11.78
N GLY A 124 9.27 28.25 10.77
CA GLY A 124 9.52 27.27 9.72
C GLY A 124 8.47 27.35 8.62
N THR A 125 8.63 26.54 7.59
CA THR A 125 7.73 26.51 6.44
C THR A 125 7.35 25.08 6.10
N ASP A 126 6.06 24.82 5.97
CA ASP A 126 5.59 23.57 5.38
C ASP A 126 5.50 23.71 3.87
N VAL A 127 6.13 22.79 3.15
CA VAL A 127 6.14 22.78 1.70
C VAL A 127 5.42 21.54 1.20
N SER A 128 4.44 21.73 0.32
CA SER A 128 3.72 20.66 -0.36
C SER A 128 3.82 20.85 -1.86
N GLU A 129 4.11 19.78 -2.59
CA GLU A 129 4.17 19.79 -4.06
C GLU A 129 3.02 18.96 -4.64
N ALA A 130 2.37 19.48 -5.68
CA ALA A 130 1.34 18.77 -6.43
C ALA A 130 1.47 19.06 -7.94
N LEU A 131 1.13 18.07 -8.77
CA LEU A 131 1.09 18.22 -10.22
C LEU A 131 -0.14 19.02 -10.63
N ASP A 132 0.08 20.09 -11.39
CA ASP A 132 -0.95 21.04 -11.81
C ASP A 132 -0.96 21.19 -13.33
N ILE A 133 -2.10 21.62 -13.87
CA ILE A 133 -2.24 21.92 -15.28
C ILE A 133 -2.77 23.33 -15.48
N VAL A 134 -2.03 24.09 -16.28
CA VAL A 134 -2.53 25.29 -16.98
C VAL A 134 -2.74 24.84 -18.42
N PRO A 135 -3.73 25.35 -19.17
CA PRO A 135 -3.96 24.92 -20.55
C PRO A 135 -2.65 24.75 -21.34
N ALA A 136 -2.43 23.52 -21.83
CA ALA A 136 -1.24 23.07 -22.56
C ALA A 136 0.12 23.02 -21.80
N VAL A 137 0.17 23.29 -20.49
CA VAL A 137 1.41 23.21 -19.68
C VAL A 137 1.19 22.44 -18.38
N VAL A 138 1.93 21.34 -18.23
CA VAL A 138 2.04 20.62 -16.96
C VAL A 138 3.11 21.28 -16.10
N ARG A 139 2.76 21.61 -14.86
CA ARG A 139 3.66 22.27 -13.91
C ARG A 139 3.53 21.65 -12.52
N VAL A 140 4.48 21.93 -11.65
CA VAL A 140 4.41 21.56 -10.24
C VAL A 140 4.02 22.79 -9.43
N LYS A 141 2.88 22.71 -8.74
CA LYS A 141 2.42 23.71 -7.78
C LYS A 141 3.07 23.42 -6.43
N ARG A 142 3.97 24.29 -5.99
CA ARG A 142 4.67 24.23 -4.70
C ARG A 142 3.98 25.20 -3.74
N THR A 143 3.12 24.68 -2.88
CA THR A 143 2.41 25.47 -1.88
C THR A 143 3.25 25.55 -0.60
N ILE A 144 3.61 26.78 -0.22
CA ILE A 144 4.45 27.11 0.94
C ILE A 144 3.56 27.73 2.02
N ARG A 145 3.53 27.10 3.20
CA ARG A 145 2.74 27.51 4.36
C ARG A 145 3.66 27.83 5.55
N PRO A 146 4.09 29.09 5.73
CA PRO A 146 4.89 29.50 6.88
C PRO A 146 4.16 29.28 8.21
N ARG A 147 4.89 28.74 9.18
CA ARG A 147 4.50 28.59 10.58
C ARG A 147 5.07 29.76 11.37
N TYR A 148 4.18 30.49 12.02
CA TYR A 148 4.51 31.63 12.84
C TYR A 148 4.33 31.27 14.32
N ALA A 149 5.19 31.77 15.20
CA ALA A 149 4.93 31.69 16.63
C ALA A 149 5.37 32.94 17.37
N CYS A 150 4.83 33.12 18.56
CA CYS A 150 5.13 34.25 19.42
C CYS A 150 6.33 33.96 20.33
N ARG A 151 7.29 34.89 20.39
CA ARG A 151 8.43 34.80 21.31
C ARG A 151 8.10 35.21 22.75
N ALA A 152 7.03 35.97 22.97
CA ALA A 152 6.67 36.47 24.29
C ALA A 152 5.92 35.42 25.14
N CYS A 153 5.06 34.61 24.51
CA CYS A 153 4.25 33.61 25.22
C CYS A 153 4.66 32.15 24.95
N GLU A 154 5.52 31.90 23.95
CA GLU A 154 6.08 30.60 23.52
C GLU A 154 5.07 29.46 23.27
N SER A 155 3.76 29.72 23.35
CA SER A 155 2.71 28.72 23.37
C SER A 155 1.84 28.71 22.11
N VAL A 156 1.76 29.84 21.42
CA VAL A 156 0.86 29.99 20.27
C VAL A 156 1.63 29.85 18.96
N ILE A 157 1.22 28.89 18.15
CA ILE A 157 1.67 28.68 16.78
C ILE A 157 0.49 28.96 15.85
N VAL A 158 0.69 29.87 14.89
CA VAL A 158 -0.28 30.24 13.87
C VAL A 158 0.23 29.79 12.51
N GLN A 159 -0.61 29.11 11.76
CA GLN A 159 -0.32 28.69 10.39
C GLN A 159 -1.60 28.81 9.57
N ALA A 160 -1.49 29.24 8.31
CA ALA A 160 -2.62 29.19 7.39
C ALA A 160 -3.13 27.74 7.23
N PRO A 161 -4.44 27.51 7.12
CA PRO A 161 -4.99 26.18 6.89
C PRO A 161 -4.48 25.58 5.56
N ALA A 162 -4.47 24.25 5.46
CA ALA A 162 -4.15 23.59 4.21
C ALA A 162 -5.26 23.87 3.18
N PRO A 163 -4.92 24.12 1.90
CA PRO A 163 -5.94 24.24 0.87
C PRO A 163 -6.69 22.92 0.71
N VAL A 164 -8.02 23.00 0.61
CA VAL A 164 -8.89 21.84 0.42
C VAL A 164 -8.60 21.23 -0.96
N ARG A 165 -8.49 19.90 -1.01
CA ARG A 165 -8.28 19.15 -2.25
C ARG A 165 -9.35 18.08 -2.39
N VAL A 166 -9.64 17.70 -3.63
CA VAL A 166 -10.58 16.60 -3.95
C VAL A 166 -10.04 15.26 -3.45
N MET A 167 -8.72 15.10 -3.40
CA MET A 167 -8.06 13.90 -2.87
C MET A 167 -7.05 14.30 -1.79
N ASP A 168 -7.26 13.80 -0.58
CA ASP A 168 -6.32 14.01 0.52
C ASP A 168 -5.02 13.24 0.28
N GLY A 169 -3.89 13.92 0.48
CA GLY A 169 -2.56 13.34 0.22
C GLY A 169 -2.26 13.05 -1.26
N GLY A 170 -3.15 13.41 -2.19
CA GLY A 170 -2.93 13.20 -3.62
C GLY A 170 -1.73 13.97 -4.17
N MET A 171 -1.04 13.38 -5.15
CA MET A 171 0.08 13.99 -5.88
C MET A 171 -0.36 15.05 -6.91
N VAL A 172 -1.66 15.28 -7.02
CA VAL A 172 -2.31 15.95 -8.15
C VAL A 172 -3.23 17.05 -7.64
N THR A 173 -3.26 18.20 -8.30
CA THR A 173 -4.19 19.28 -7.99
C THR A 173 -5.61 18.95 -8.46
N THR A 174 -6.60 19.64 -7.91
CA THR A 174 -8.00 19.50 -8.34
C THR A 174 -8.18 19.81 -9.83
N ALA A 175 -7.46 20.82 -10.35
CA ALA A 175 -7.46 21.18 -11.76
C ALA A 175 -6.95 20.04 -12.66
N PHE A 176 -5.86 19.38 -12.27
CA PHE A 176 -5.29 18.29 -13.05
C PHE A 176 -6.16 17.03 -13.00
N ALA A 177 -6.75 16.72 -11.84
CA ALA A 177 -7.72 15.63 -11.72
C ALA A 177 -8.96 15.88 -12.61
N ALA A 178 -9.50 17.11 -12.60
CA ALA A 178 -10.60 17.50 -13.46
C ALA A 178 -10.24 17.40 -14.95
N HIS A 179 -9.03 17.83 -15.33
CA HIS A 179 -8.56 17.70 -16.71
C HIS A 179 -8.49 16.26 -17.19
N ILE A 180 -8.01 15.32 -16.36
CA ILE A 180 -8.01 13.88 -16.70
C ILE A 180 -9.43 13.39 -16.89
N ALA A 181 -10.35 13.73 -15.98
CA ALA A 181 -11.74 13.29 -16.06
C ALA A 181 -12.42 13.76 -17.35
N VAL A 182 -12.26 15.05 -17.69
CA VAL A 182 -12.79 15.61 -18.94
C VAL A 182 -12.14 14.95 -20.16
N SER A 183 -10.81 14.82 -20.17
CA SER A 183 -10.09 14.21 -21.30
C SER A 183 -10.48 12.75 -21.53
N LYS A 184 -10.79 12.01 -20.46
CA LYS A 184 -11.19 10.61 -20.54
C LYS A 184 -12.65 10.42 -20.94
N PHE A 185 -13.57 11.29 -20.48
CA PHE A 185 -15.01 11.01 -20.58
C PHE A 185 -15.81 12.00 -21.44
N ALA A 186 -15.31 13.21 -21.69
CA ALA A 186 -16.08 14.25 -22.38
C ALA A 186 -15.95 14.22 -23.91
N TRP A 187 -14.98 13.49 -24.45
CA TRP A 187 -14.64 13.45 -25.88
C TRP A 187 -14.89 12.08 -26.52
N HIS A 188 -15.97 11.41 -26.11
CA HIS A 188 -16.51 10.19 -26.74
C HIS A 188 -17.74 10.55 -27.58
#